data_AF-A0A2V9RPW4-F1
#
_entry.id   AF-A0A2V9RPW4-F1
#
_cell.length_a   1.000
_cell.length_b   1.000
_cell.length_c   1.000
_cell.angle_alpha   90.00
_cell.angle_beta   90.00
_cell.angle_gamma   90.00
#
_symmetry.space_group_name_H-M   'P 1'
#
loop_
_entity.id
_entity.type
_entity.pdbx_description
1 polymer ?
#
loop_
_entity_poly.entity_id
_entity_poly.type
_entity_poly.pdbx_seq_one_letter_code
_entity_poly.pdbx_strand_id
1 'polypeptide(L)'
;MSGDLTGLVAVIMIFGIPLGAMYTYYCVRKLRTEERLAAIARGVDVPMQPELSEGARSRRAGILLVTGALGYIGTFALIARAEPDAWTAAAFGIIPLAVGVGFFVDSALIRRDLHA
;
A
#
# COMPACT_ATOMS: atom_id res chain seq x y z
N MET A 1 -4.94 -31.38 14.93
CA MET A 1 -3.80 -31.39 13.98
C MET A 1 -4.06 -30.59 12.69
N SER A 2 -5.29 -30.51 12.15
CA SER A 2 -5.60 -29.64 11.00
C SER A 2 -5.49 -28.13 11.32
N GLY A 3 -5.94 -27.71 12.51
CA GLY A 3 -5.91 -26.30 12.93
C GLY A 3 -4.50 -25.68 13.01
N ASP A 4 -3.50 -26.44 13.48
CA ASP A 4 -2.12 -25.95 13.57
C ASP A 4 -1.50 -25.69 12.19
N LEU A 5 -1.78 -26.59 11.22
CA LEU A 5 -1.29 -26.42 9.86
C LEU A 5 -1.96 -25.22 9.17
N THR A 6 -3.27 -25.03 9.36
CA THR A 6 -3.99 -23.87 8.82
C THR A 6 -3.48 -22.56 9.42
N GLY A 7 -3.24 -22.53 10.74
CA GLY A 7 -2.65 -21.36 11.41
C GLY A 7 -1.25 -21.02 10.90
N LEU A 8 -0.39 -22.03 10.73
CA LEU A 8 0.95 -21.86 10.17
C LEU A 8 0.91 -21.29 8.75
N VAL A 9 0.05 -21.85 7.88
CA VAL A 9 -0.11 -21.39 6.50
C VAL A 9 -0.61 -19.95 6.45
N ALA A 10 -1.56 -19.58 7.32
CA ALA A 10 -2.06 -18.21 7.40
C ALA A 10 -0.95 -17.20 7.74
N VAL A 11 -0.10 -17.52 8.73
CA VAL A 11 1.04 -16.68 9.10
C VAL A 11 2.05 -16.55 7.96
N ILE A 12 2.40 -17.66 7.31
CA ILE A 12 3.35 -17.66 6.18
C ILE A 12 2.81 -16.82 5.02
N MET A 13 1.51 -16.88 4.72
CA MET A 13 0.91 -16.09 3.64
C MET A 13 0.86 -14.59 4.00
N ILE A 14 0.47 -14.26 5.23
CA ILE A 14 0.36 -12.87 5.70
C ILE A 14 1.72 -12.17 5.67
N PHE A 15 2.80 -12.84 6.03
CA PHE A 15 4.14 -12.23 5.99
C PHE A 15 4.88 -12.46 4.68
N GLY A 16 4.73 -13.63 4.06
CA GLY A 16 5.44 -14.03 2.85
C GLY A 16 5.03 -13.22 1.63
N ILE A 17 3.73 -12.95 1.45
CA ILE A 17 3.24 -12.18 0.29
C ILE A 17 3.75 -10.74 0.33
N PRO A 18 3.59 -9.96 1.43
CA PRO A 18 4.14 -8.61 1.52
C PRO A 18 5.66 -8.56 1.42
N LEU A 19 6.37 -9.53 2.03
CA LEU A 19 7.83 -9.57 1.98
C LEU A 19 8.33 -9.84 0.56
N GLY A 20 7.71 -10.77 -0.16
CA GLY A 20 7.99 -11.04 -1.57
C GLY A 20 7.65 -9.85 -2.47
N ALA A 21 6.53 -9.18 -2.23
CA ALA A 21 6.15 -7.96 -2.95
C ALA A 21 7.16 -6.81 -2.70
N MET A 22 7.59 -6.61 -1.45
CA MET A 22 8.62 -5.61 -1.11
C MET A 22 9.96 -5.95 -1.74
N TYR A 23 10.37 -7.22 -1.72
CA TYR A 23 11.64 -7.66 -2.28
C TYR A 23 11.66 -7.46 -3.81
N THR A 24 10.61 -7.90 -4.50
CA THR A 24 10.50 -7.69 -5.96
C THR A 24 10.46 -6.21 -6.32
N TYR A 25 9.72 -5.40 -5.56
CA TYR A 25 9.70 -3.94 -5.73
C TYR A 25 11.09 -3.33 -5.52
N TYR A 26 11.81 -3.75 -4.48
CA TYR A 26 13.18 -3.31 -4.21
C TYR A 26 14.14 -3.67 -5.35
N CYS A 27 14.11 -4.91 -5.83
CA CYS A 27 14.95 -5.36 -6.94
C CYS A 27 14.71 -4.55 -8.22
N VAL A 28 13.44 -4.33 -8.60
CA VAL A 28 13.09 -3.51 -9.77
C VAL A 28 13.56 -2.06 -9.59
N ARG A 29 13.40 -1.50 -8.38
CA ARG A 29 13.83 -0.14 -8.07
C ARG A 29 15.35 0.01 -8.08
N LYS A 30 16.08 -1.00 -7.62
CA LYS A 30 17.54 -1.05 -7.67
C LYS A 30 18.04 -1.06 -9.11
N LEU A 31 17.51 -1.97 -9.93
CA LEU A 31 17.88 -2.07 -11.36
C LEU A 31 17.64 -0.75 -12.10
N ARG A 32 16.47 -0.12 -11.92
CA ARG A 32 16.19 1.19 -12.53
C ARG A 32 17.17 2.28 -12.07
N THR A 33 17.63 2.24 -10.82
CA THR A 33 18.61 3.20 -10.33
C THR A 33 19.98 2.98 -10.97
N GLU A 34 20.41 1.73 -11.08
CA GLU A 34 21.67 1.35 -11.71
C GLU A 34 21.69 1.67 -13.22
N GLU A 35 20.60 1.38 -13.93
CA GLU A 35 20.43 1.74 -15.35
C GLU A 35 20.51 3.26 -15.57
N ARG A 36 19.89 4.05 -14.67
CA ARG A 36 19.97 5.51 -14.73
C ARG A 36 21.39 6.02 -14.48
N LEU A 37 22.10 5.48 -13.49
CA LEU A 37 23.50 5.86 -13.22
C LEU A 37 24.40 5.50 -14.41
N ALA A 38 24.18 4.35 -15.04
CA ALA A 38 24.91 3.94 -16.23
C ALA A 38 24.60 4.84 -17.45
N ALA A 39 23.35 5.28 -17.61
CA ALA A 39 22.95 6.21 -18.67
C ALA A 39 23.56 7.61 -18.48
N ILE A 40 23.58 8.12 -17.23
CA ILE A 40 24.25 9.38 -16.88
C ILE A 40 25.76 9.29 -17.18
N ALA A 41 26.41 8.20 -16.80
CA ALA A 41 27.83 7.97 -17.09
C ALA A 41 28.13 7.88 -18.60
N ARG A 42 27.16 7.43 -19.40
CA ARG A 42 27.23 7.40 -20.87
C ARG A 42 26.83 8.73 -21.52
N GLY A 43 26.49 9.76 -20.75
CA GLY A 43 26.06 11.07 -21.24
C GLY A 43 24.70 11.05 -21.94
N VAL A 44 23.88 10.02 -21.71
CA VAL A 44 22.52 9.91 -22.27
C VAL A 44 21.55 10.72 -21.41
N ASP A 45 20.71 11.53 -22.04
CA ASP A 45 19.66 12.26 -21.33
C ASP A 45 18.60 11.28 -20.79
N VAL A 46 18.48 11.23 -19.46
CA VAL A 46 17.56 10.33 -18.77
C VAL A 46 16.31 11.13 -18.44
N PRO A 47 15.14 10.81 -19.02
CA PRO A 47 13.90 11.48 -18.66
C PRO A 47 13.64 11.27 -17.17
N MET A 48 13.69 12.37 -16.41
CA MET A 48 13.34 12.35 -15.00
C MET A 48 11.87 11.92 -14.90
N GLN A 49 11.59 10.85 -14.16
CA GLN A 49 10.21 10.46 -13.91
C GLN A 49 9.52 11.68 -13.29
N PRO A 50 8.34 12.10 -13.78
CA PRO A 50 7.65 13.26 -13.23
C PRO A 50 7.42 12.98 -11.75
N GLU A 51 8.14 13.71 -10.91
CA GLU A 51 7.96 13.63 -9.47
C GLU A 51 6.56 14.15 -9.17
N LEU A 52 5.70 13.25 -8.68
CA LEU A 52 4.41 13.65 -8.17
C LEU A 52 4.67 14.68 -7.07
N SER A 53 4.01 15.84 -7.16
CA SER A 53 3.98 16.81 -6.08
C SER A 53 3.54 16.11 -4.79
N GLU A 54 4.01 16.59 -3.64
CA GLU A 54 3.72 15.96 -2.36
C GLU A 54 2.22 15.78 -2.13
N GLY A 55 1.41 16.77 -2.51
CA GLY A 55 -0.05 16.68 -2.47
C GLY A 55 -0.63 15.58 -3.38
N ALA A 56 -0.08 15.37 -4.59
CA ALA A 56 -0.52 14.29 -5.47
C ALA A 56 -0.12 12.90 -4.94
N ARG A 57 1.06 12.79 -4.32
CA ARG A 57 1.53 11.57 -3.67
C ARG A 57 0.67 11.21 -2.45
N SER A 58 0.35 12.20 -1.62
CA SER A 58 -0.49 12.06 -0.44
C SER A 58 -1.91 11.59 -0.82
N ARG A 59 -2.54 12.21 -1.83
CA ARG A 59 -3.84 11.74 -2.36
C ARG A 59 -3.79 10.30 -2.85
N ARG A 60 -2.73 9.91 -3.58
CA ARG A 60 -2.59 8.55 -4.08
C ARG A 60 -2.51 7.53 -2.94
N ALA A 61 -1.75 7.84 -1.89
CA ALA A 61 -1.67 7.00 -0.69
C ALA A 61 -3.04 6.89 0.00
N GLY A 62 -3.75 8.01 0.15
CA GLY A 62 -5.11 8.05 0.70
C GLY A 62 -6.09 7.16 -0.08
N ILE A 63 -6.12 7.28 -1.41
CA ILE A 63 -6.97 6.44 -2.27
C ILE A 63 -6.66 4.96 -2.06
N LEU A 64 -5.39 4.57 -2.12
CA LEU A 64 -4.99 3.17 -2.00
C LEU A 64 -5.34 2.56 -0.63
N LEU A 65 -5.16 3.32 0.45
CA LEU A 65 -5.47 2.87 1.79
C LEU A 65 -6.98 2.78 2.03
N VAL A 66 -7.76 3.76 1.57
CA VAL A 66 -9.23 3.73 1.69
C VAL A 66 -9.83 2.60 0.88
N THR A 67 -9.42 2.42 -0.39
CA THR A 67 -9.96 1.33 -1.22
C THR A 67 -9.54 -0.04 -0.71
N GLY A 68 -8.29 -0.19 -0.26
CA GLY A 68 -7.80 -1.41 0.38
C GLY A 68 -8.57 -1.74 1.67
N ALA A 69 -8.84 -0.74 2.50
CA ALA A 69 -9.61 -0.91 3.72
C ALA A 69 -11.07 -1.28 3.45
N LEU A 70 -11.73 -0.60 2.51
CA LEU A 70 -13.11 -0.94 2.12
C LEU A 70 -13.20 -2.35 1.54
N GLY A 71 -12.24 -2.74 0.70
CA GLY A 71 -12.15 -4.11 0.17
C GLY A 71 -11.95 -5.15 1.27
N TYR A 72 -11.06 -4.87 2.23
CA TYR A 72 -10.83 -5.74 3.38
C TYR A 72 -12.08 -5.89 4.25
N ILE A 73 -12.71 -4.78 4.66
CA ILE A 73 -13.95 -4.79 5.45
C ILE A 73 -15.05 -5.54 4.70
N GLY A 74 -15.25 -5.24 3.42
CA GLY A 74 -16.26 -5.89 2.59
C GLY A 74 -16.04 -7.40 2.48
N THR A 75 -14.79 -7.83 2.31
CA THR A 75 -14.44 -9.26 2.24
C THR A 75 -14.77 -9.98 3.54
N PHE A 76 -14.33 -9.44 4.68
CA PHE A 76 -14.62 -10.06 5.97
C PHE A 76 -16.10 -9.96 6.38
N ALA A 77 -16.81 -8.90 5.96
CA ALA A 77 -18.25 -8.79 6.17
C ALA A 77 -19.03 -9.86 5.37
N LEU A 78 -18.58 -10.22 4.16
CA LEU A 78 -19.15 -11.32 3.40
C LEU A 78 -18.88 -12.68 4.06
N ILE A 79 -17.64 -12.90 4.55
CA ILE A 79 -17.28 -14.12 5.30
C ILE A 79 -18.13 -14.22 6.58
N ALA A 80 -18.38 -13.10 7.25
CA ALA A 80 -19.16 -13.04 8.47
C ALA A 80 -20.63 -13.44 8.32
N ARG A 81 -21.13 -13.59 7.09
CA ARG A 81 -22.44 -14.19 6.80
C ARG A 81 -22.46 -15.69 7.17
N ALA A 82 -21.33 -16.37 7.02
CA ALA A 82 -21.18 -17.79 7.34
C ALA A 82 -20.51 -18.01 8.71
N GLU A 83 -19.52 -17.17 9.05
CA GLU A 83 -18.74 -17.28 10.29
C GLU A 83 -18.76 -15.94 11.06
N PRO A 84 -19.68 -15.73 12.02
CA PRO A 84 -19.86 -14.44 12.70
C PRO A 84 -18.60 -13.86 13.34
N ASP A 85 -17.66 -14.70 13.78
CA ASP A 85 -16.40 -14.28 14.40
C ASP A 85 -15.52 -13.45 13.44
N ALA A 86 -15.73 -13.57 12.13
CA ALA A 86 -15.05 -12.79 11.10
C ALA A 86 -15.34 -11.27 11.18
N TRP A 87 -16.39 -10.84 11.89
CA TRP A 87 -16.60 -9.42 12.21
C TRP A 87 -15.44 -8.80 12.99
N THR A 88 -14.77 -9.59 13.82
CA THR A 88 -13.57 -9.17 14.56
C THR A 88 -12.46 -8.79 13.60
N ALA A 89 -12.25 -9.60 12.55
CA ALA A 89 -11.30 -9.30 11.50
C ALA A 89 -11.72 -8.04 10.72
N ALA A 90 -12.99 -7.92 10.31
CA ALA A 90 -13.49 -6.74 9.60
C ALA A 90 -13.22 -5.42 10.35
N ALA A 91 -13.33 -5.42 11.68
CA ALA A 91 -13.06 -4.24 12.51
C ALA A 91 -11.62 -3.71 12.36
N PHE A 92 -10.63 -4.58 12.12
CA PHE A 92 -9.24 -4.13 11.89
C PHE A 92 -9.09 -3.30 10.61
N GLY A 93 -10.00 -3.43 9.65
CA GLY A 93 -10.03 -2.60 8.45
C GLY A 93 -10.29 -1.12 8.72
N ILE A 94 -10.82 -0.77 9.89
CA ILE A 94 -11.02 0.64 10.32
C ILE A 94 -9.68 1.37 10.43
N ILE A 95 -8.60 0.67 10.82
CA ILE A 95 -7.27 1.25 10.99
C ILE A 95 -6.74 1.82 9.66
N PRO A 96 -6.55 1.03 8.58
CA PRO A 96 -6.10 1.58 7.31
C PRO A 96 -7.09 2.56 6.69
N LEU A 97 -8.39 2.45 6.98
CA LEU A 97 -9.40 3.41 6.54
C LEU A 97 -9.17 4.80 7.17
N ALA A 98 -8.94 4.85 8.48
CA ALA A 98 -8.64 6.08 9.19
C ALA A 98 -7.32 6.71 8.71
N VAL A 99 -6.28 5.89 8.50
CA VAL A 99 -5.01 6.35 7.94
C VAL A 99 -5.21 6.92 6.52
N GLY A 100 -5.98 6.25 5.68
CA GLY A 100 -6.28 6.72 4.32
C GLY A 100 -7.03 8.05 4.29
N VAL A 101 -7.99 8.24 5.21
CA VAL A 101 -8.66 9.54 5.41
C VAL A 101 -7.67 10.62 5.87
N GLY A 102 -6.74 10.28 6.76
CA GLY A 102 -5.65 11.18 7.19
C GLY A 102 -4.81 11.69 6.02
N PHE A 103 -4.45 10.83 5.06
CA PHE A 103 -3.75 11.24 3.85
C PHE A 103 -4.56 12.18 2.96
N PHE A 104 -5.89 12.07 2.94
CA PHE A 104 -6.70 13.07 2.23
C PHE A 104 -6.66 14.44 2.92
N VAL A 105 -6.68 14.48 4.25
CA VAL A 105 -6.55 15.73 5.02
C VAL A 105 -5.17 16.37 4.78
N ASP A 106 -4.10 15.58 4.86
CA ASP A 106 -2.74 16.01 4.55
C ASP A 106 -2.65 16.62 3.14
N SER A 107 -3.21 15.95 2.15
CA SER A 107 -3.22 16.48 0.78
C SER A 107 -4.02 17.78 0.61
N ALA A 108 -5.07 17.97 1.42
CA ALA A 108 -5.86 19.19 1.41
C ALA A 108 -5.11 20.34 2.08
N LEU A 109 -4.37 20.07 3.16
CA LEU A 109 -3.51 21.04 3.84
C LEU A 109 -2.35 21.49 2.92
N ILE A 110 -1.63 20.55 2.30
CA ILE A 110 -0.56 20.86 1.34
C ILE A 110 -1.08 21.76 0.20
N ARG A 111 -2.29 21.48 -0.30
CA ARG A 111 -2.91 22.33 -1.32
C ARG A 111 -3.19 23.74 -0.82
N ARG A 112 -3.61 23.89 0.44
CA ARG A 112 -3.88 25.20 1.03
C ARG A 112 -2.60 26.00 1.23
N ASP A 113 -1.54 25.36 1.73
CA ASP A 113 -0.24 26.01 1.96
C ASP A 113 0.42 26.47 0.66
N LEU A 114 0.21 25.76 -0.45
CA LEU A 114 0.70 26.17 -1.78
C LEU A 114 -0.06 27.37 -2.38
N HIS A 115 -1.22 27.74 -1.83
CA HIS A 115 -2.07 28.84 -2.30
C HIS A 115 -2.10 30.04 -1.34
N ALA A 116 -1.40 29.97 -0.19
CA ALA A 116 -1.26 31.05 0.78
C ALA A 116 -0.04 31.93 0.45
#